data_AF-A0A2H4VP68-F1
#
_entry.id   AF-A0A2H4VP68-F1
#
_cell.length_a   1.000
_cell.length_b   1.000
_cell.length_c   1.000
_cell.angle_alpha   90.00
_cell.angle_beta   90.00
_cell.angle_gamma   90.00
#
_symmetry.space_group_name_H-M   'P 1'
#
loop_
_entity.id
_entity.type
_entity.pdbx_description
1 polymer ?
#
loop_
_entity_poly.entity_id
_entity_poly.type
_entity_poly.pdbx_seq_one_letter_code
_entity_poly.pdbx_strand_id
1 'polypeptide(L)'
;MKCKICGHENDSDASFCEQCGNEIRKDTLSRPTSSKKETEGLTQMNKILIVSIIALVAVLGIMAGVLLKAPNDSNTTIPNSTVNNEPISMSTGFPVSQVPNLAQEISKIGVGFDTITFKGVTLDKNQCLYILSKGIVMIDSGQTGNIPIGNYGNPDSPFGTITAASITKSQYVDMAQRTHSWMDNNGLSPNYIGISVAGQPDLSPESLLNLYVNVLTQYKSTNQLPPTVIIP
;
A
#
# COMPACT_ATOMS: atom_id res chain seq x y z
N MET A 1 -20.29 3.13 34.37
CA MET A 1 -21.21 4.02 33.63
C MET A 1 -21.69 3.37 32.33
N LYS A 2 -22.97 3.58 31.97
CA LYS A 2 -23.59 2.91 30.81
C LYS A 2 -23.31 3.67 29.51
N CYS A 3 -22.82 2.97 28.49
CA CYS A 3 -22.59 3.54 27.17
C CYS A 3 -23.93 3.96 26.54
N LYS A 4 -24.04 5.24 26.15
CA LYS A 4 -25.26 5.79 25.54
C LYS A 4 -25.55 5.24 24.13
N ILE A 5 -24.58 4.54 23.53
CA ILE A 5 -24.66 4.04 22.15
C ILE A 5 -25.05 2.57 22.11
N CYS A 6 -24.33 1.69 22.82
CA CYS A 6 -24.59 0.25 22.80
C CYS A 6 -25.25 -0.29 24.08
N GLY A 7 -25.35 0.53 25.13
CA GLY A 7 -25.94 0.13 26.40
C GLY A 7 -25.04 -0.74 27.30
N HIS A 8 -23.79 -1.01 26.91
CA HIS A 8 -22.84 -1.74 27.74
C HIS A 8 -22.48 -0.97 29.01
N GLU A 9 -22.30 -1.66 30.13
CA GLU A 9 -21.90 -1.07 31.40
C GLU A 9 -20.38 -1.12 31.54
N ASN A 10 -19.74 0.04 31.71
CA ASN A 10 -18.28 0.18 31.76
C ASN A 10 -17.85 0.64 33.16
N ASP A 11 -16.56 0.59 33.46
CA ASP A 11 -16.03 1.18 34.68
C ASP A 11 -16.29 2.69 34.78
N SER A 12 -16.30 3.23 36.00
CA SER A 12 -16.66 4.64 36.24
C SER A 12 -15.61 5.64 35.75
N ASP A 13 -14.37 5.20 35.59
CA ASP A 13 -13.26 6.00 35.09
C ASP A 13 -13.00 5.83 33.59
N ALA A 14 -13.59 4.82 32.96
CA ALA A 14 -13.49 4.53 31.53
C ALA A 14 -13.77 5.77 30.66
N SER A 15 -12.84 6.05 29.74
CA SER A 15 -12.98 7.15 28.77
C SER A 15 -13.66 6.69 27.47
N PHE A 16 -13.63 5.38 27.19
CA PHE A 16 -14.19 4.75 26.01
C PHE A 16 -14.94 3.48 26.41
N CYS A 17 -15.93 3.09 25.63
CA CYS A 17 -16.70 1.87 25.88
C CYS A 17 -15.90 0.63 25.48
N GLU A 18 -15.80 -0.35 26.38
CA GLU A 18 -15.06 -1.60 26.15
C GLU A 18 -15.68 -2.48 25.07
N GLN A 19 -17.01 -2.38 24.89
CA GLN A 19 -17.73 -3.21 23.91
C GLN A 19 -17.76 -2.60 22.51
N CYS A 20 -17.83 -1.27 22.36
CA CYS A 20 -18.01 -0.63 21.05
C CYS A 20 -17.02 0.49 20.71
N GLY A 21 -16.10 0.83 21.61
CA GLY A 21 -15.05 1.82 21.38
C GLY A 21 -15.50 3.29 21.39
N ASN A 22 -16.80 3.59 21.45
CA ASN A 22 -17.27 4.97 21.50
C ASN A 22 -16.89 5.66 22.82
N GLU A 23 -16.50 6.93 22.75
CA GLU A 23 -16.23 7.78 23.91
C GLU A 23 -17.42 7.85 24.86
N ILE A 24 -17.14 7.66 26.14
CA ILE A 24 -18.13 7.86 27.19
C ILE A 24 -17.98 9.29 27.70
N ARG A 25 -18.67 10.23 27.04
CA ARG A 25 -18.63 11.65 27.39
C ARG A 25 -18.98 11.83 28.87
N LYS A 26 -17.99 12.23 29.68
CA LYS A 26 -18.20 12.71 31.05
C LYS A 26 -18.77 14.12 30.93
N ASP A 27 -20.08 14.23 31.00
CA ASP A 27 -20.79 15.52 31.03
C ASP A 27 -20.40 16.26 32.33
N THR A 28 -19.35 17.08 32.29
CA THR A 28 -19.16 18.15 33.27
C THR A 28 -19.35 19.48 32.54
N LEU A 29 -20.55 20.01 32.71
CA LEU A 29 -20.96 21.33 32.26
C LEU A 29 -20.13 22.39 33.00
N SER A 30 -19.21 23.10 32.32
CA SER A 30 -18.97 24.56 32.44
C SER A 30 -17.72 25.02 31.66
N ARG A 31 -17.93 25.98 30.75
CA ARG A 31 -16.98 26.85 30.03
C ARG A 31 -16.67 28.11 30.90
N PRO A 32 -15.73 29.05 30.60
CA PRO A 32 -14.50 29.08 29.77
C PRO A 32 -13.23 29.47 30.58
N THR A 33 -12.02 29.40 30.02
CA THR A 33 -11.14 30.59 29.78
C THR A 33 -9.70 30.27 29.31
N SER A 34 -9.22 31.20 28.48
CA SER A 34 -7.85 31.69 28.29
C SER A 34 -6.76 30.81 27.66
N SER A 35 -6.51 31.12 26.39
CA SER A 35 -5.18 31.24 25.80
C SER A 35 -4.16 31.84 26.78
N LYS A 36 -2.99 31.20 26.91
CA LYS A 36 -1.67 31.84 26.90
C LYS A 36 -0.58 30.80 26.66
N LYS A 37 0.31 31.15 25.73
CA LYS A 37 1.60 30.52 25.42
C LYS A 37 2.55 30.60 26.62
N GLU A 38 3.48 29.64 26.66
CA GLU A 38 4.95 29.73 26.87
C GLU A 38 5.43 28.43 27.55
N THR A 39 6.64 27.88 27.44
CA THR A 39 7.78 27.87 26.50
C THR A 39 8.72 26.79 27.07
N GLU A 40 9.33 26.00 26.19
CA GLU A 40 10.62 25.27 26.32
C GLU A 40 10.91 24.30 27.49
N GLY A 41 11.28 23.07 27.09
CA GLY A 41 11.93 22.06 27.93
C GLY A 41 12.58 20.99 27.06
N LEU A 42 13.54 21.39 26.22
CA LEU A 42 14.35 20.51 25.37
C LEU A 42 15.35 19.73 26.24
N THR A 43 15.07 18.45 26.51
CA THR A 43 15.99 17.58 27.25
C THR A 43 17.12 17.05 26.35
N GLN A 44 18.32 17.45 26.77
CA GLN A 44 19.66 17.13 26.26
C GLN A 44 20.01 15.63 26.35
N MET A 45 19.56 14.80 25.40
CA MET A 45 20.10 13.42 25.28
C MET A 45 20.48 12.97 23.86
N ASN A 46 20.10 13.70 22.80
CA ASN A 46 20.30 13.21 21.41
C ASN A 46 21.50 13.80 20.65
N LYS A 47 22.33 14.65 21.26
CA LYS A 47 23.52 15.22 20.56
C LYS A 47 24.76 14.32 20.60
N ILE A 48 24.86 13.38 21.55
CA ILE A 48 26.02 12.47 21.66
C ILE A 48 25.92 11.28 20.67
N LEU A 49 24.71 10.83 20.35
CA LEU A 49 24.48 9.71 19.42
C LEU A 49 24.70 10.09 17.94
N ILE A 50 24.46 11.34 17.54
CA ILE A 50 24.60 11.76 16.13
C ILE A 50 26.07 11.98 15.77
N VAL A 51 26.88 12.50 16.70
CA VAL A 51 28.31 12.79 16.45
C VAL A 51 29.15 11.50 16.37
N SER A 52 28.75 10.45 17.10
CA SER A 52 29.43 9.14 17.09
C SER A 52 29.18 8.34 15.80
N ILE A 53 28.02 8.51 15.15
CA ILE A 53 27.71 7.85 13.87
C ILE A 53 28.54 8.46 12.72
N ILE A 54 28.71 9.78 12.69
CA ILE A 54 29.46 10.46 11.60
C ILE A 54 30.96 10.11 11.66
N ALA A 55 31.53 9.90 12.84
CA ALA A 55 32.92 9.48 13.00
C ALA A 55 33.18 8.04 12.50
N LEU A 56 32.20 7.13 12.58
CA LEU A 56 32.33 5.74 12.13
C LEU A 56 32.31 5.59 10.60
N VAL A 57 31.60 6.47 9.89
CA VAL A 57 31.52 6.43 8.41
C VAL A 57 32.79 7.00 7.75
N ALA A 58 33.55 7.84 8.46
CA ALA A 58 34.79 8.42 7.94
C ALA A 58 35.99 7.45 7.91
N VAL A 59 35.90 6.28 8.55
CA VAL A 59 37.03 5.33 8.68
C VAL A 59 36.97 4.16 7.68
N LEU A 60 35.87 3.99 6.92
CA LEU A 60 35.74 2.92 5.90
C LEU A 60 35.94 3.38 4.46
N GLY A 61 36.48 4.59 4.25
CA GLY A 61 36.61 5.23 2.94
C GLY A 61 37.96 5.08 2.23
N ILE A 62 38.75 4.03 2.47
CA ILE A 62 40.02 3.84 1.76
C ILE A 62 40.26 2.37 1.41
N MET A 63 39.86 1.96 0.20
CA MET A 63 40.62 0.97 -0.57
C MET A 63 40.72 1.43 -2.03
N ALA A 64 41.92 1.92 -2.32
CA ALA A 64 42.63 2.12 -3.57
C ALA A 64 41.91 1.81 -4.90
N GLY A 65 41.83 2.85 -5.74
CA GLY A 65 41.71 2.68 -7.17
C GLY A 65 42.96 2.01 -7.76
N VAL A 66 42.72 1.01 -8.60
CA VAL A 66 43.68 0.55 -9.60
C VAL A 66 43.12 0.96 -10.96
N LEU A 67 43.74 1.99 -11.52
CA LEU A 67 43.53 2.47 -12.88
C LEU A 67 44.22 1.49 -13.84
N LEU A 68 43.45 0.67 -14.55
CA LEU A 68 43.93 -0.05 -15.73
C LEU A 68 43.37 0.63 -16.97
N LYS A 69 44.26 1.26 -17.73
CA LYS A 69 43.98 1.81 -19.05
C LYS A 69 44.37 0.76 -20.08
N ALA A 70 43.41 0.35 -20.91
CA ALA A 70 43.66 -0.31 -22.19
C ALA A 70 42.74 0.32 -23.25
N PRO A 71 43.19 0.46 -24.50
CA PRO A 71 42.49 1.18 -25.55
C PRO A 71 41.41 0.29 -26.17
N ASN A 72 40.38 0.88 -26.79
CA ASN A 72 39.85 0.46 -28.09
C ASN A 72 38.63 1.30 -28.50
N ASP A 73 38.82 2.00 -29.62
CA ASP A 73 37.86 2.32 -30.68
C ASP A 73 36.43 2.70 -30.30
N SER A 74 36.19 4.01 -30.30
CA SER A 74 34.87 4.61 -30.41
C SER A 74 34.27 4.33 -31.79
N ASN A 75 33.62 3.18 -31.94
CA ASN A 75 32.47 3.04 -32.83
C ASN A 75 31.24 2.79 -31.95
N THR A 76 30.63 3.90 -31.51
CA THR A 76 29.41 3.94 -30.72
C THR A 76 28.24 3.44 -31.56
N THR A 77 28.08 2.12 -31.63
CA THR A 77 26.79 1.52 -31.99
C THR A 77 25.99 1.48 -30.70
N ILE A 78 24.99 2.36 -30.60
CA ILE A 78 23.99 2.36 -29.54
C ILE A 78 23.43 0.93 -29.47
N PRO A 79 23.56 0.17 -28.37
CA PRO A 79 22.74 -1.01 -28.20
C PRO A 79 21.33 -0.48 -28.00
N ASN A 80 20.54 -0.56 -29.07
CA ASN A 80 19.11 -0.38 -29.03
C ASN A 80 18.64 -1.34 -27.93
N SER A 81 18.27 -0.82 -26.76
CA SER A 81 17.57 -1.58 -25.74
C SER A 81 16.25 -1.99 -26.35
N THR A 82 16.26 -3.11 -27.05
CA THR A 82 15.08 -3.86 -27.42
C THR A 82 14.47 -4.24 -26.09
N VAL A 83 13.52 -3.42 -25.61
CA VAL A 83 12.59 -3.84 -24.58
C VAL A 83 11.94 -5.06 -25.16
N ASN A 84 12.37 -6.23 -24.70
CA ASN A 84 11.79 -7.50 -25.08
C ASN A 84 10.31 -7.42 -24.65
N ASN A 85 9.44 -7.06 -25.60
CA ASN A 85 8.01 -7.20 -25.49
C ASN A 85 7.70 -8.69 -25.59
N GLU A 86 8.10 -9.46 -24.56
CA GLU A 86 7.53 -10.77 -24.33
C GLU A 86 6.00 -10.58 -24.22
N PRO A 87 5.20 -11.28 -25.05
CA PRO A 87 3.77 -11.07 -25.09
C PRO A 87 3.16 -11.47 -23.74
N ILE A 88 2.43 -10.54 -23.10
CA ILE A 88 1.65 -10.85 -21.90
C ILE A 88 0.53 -11.81 -22.31
N SER A 89 0.48 -12.96 -21.67
CA SER A 89 -0.50 -14.00 -21.98
C SER A 89 -0.74 -14.90 -20.77
N MET A 90 -1.72 -15.79 -20.88
CA MET A 90 -2.00 -16.79 -19.84
C MET A 90 -0.82 -17.73 -19.59
N SER A 91 0.00 -18.01 -20.61
CA SER A 91 1.14 -18.93 -20.48
C SER A 91 2.39 -18.26 -19.91
N THR A 92 2.61 -16.99 -20.25
CA THR A 92 3.78 -16.21 -19.84
C THR A 92 3.55 -15.45 -18.54
N GLY A 93 2.30 -15.16 -18.19
CA GLY A 93 1.93 -14.35 -17.04
C GLY A 93 2.09 -12.84 -17.28
N PHE A 94 1.85 -12.09 -16.21
CA PHE A 94 1.87 -10.64 -16.17
C PHE A 94 3.16 -10.13 -15.48
N PRO A 95 4.09 -9.47 -16.18
CA PRO A 95 5.33 -9.01 -15.57
C PRO A 95 5.08 -7.98 -14.46
N VAL A 96 5.72 -8.14 -13.30
CA VAL A 96 5.59 -7.19 -12.16
C VAL A 96 5.93 -5.76 -12.59
N SER A 97 6.90 -5.60 -13.48
CA SER A 97 7.30 -4.29 -14.03
C SER A 97 6.20 -3.58 -14.83
N GLN A 98 5.17 -4.29 -15.28
CA GLN A 98 4.03 -3.72 -16.00
C GLN A 98 2.84 -3.41 -15.10
N VAL A 99 2.84 -3.85 -13.84
CA VAL A 99 1.72 -3.68 -12.91
C VAL A 99 1.35 -2.20 -12.70
N PRO A 100 2.30 -1.26 -12.54
CA PRO A 100 1.97 0.16 -12.44
C PRO A 100 1.39 0.75 -13.74
N ASN A 101 1.73 0.17 -14.90
CA ASN A 101 1.15 0.58 -16.17
C ASN A 101 -0.32 0.15 -16.29
N LEU A 102 -0.64 -1.08 -15.88
CA LEU A 102 -2.03 -1.55 -15.82
C LEU A 102 -2.86 -0.69 -14.85
N ALA A 103 -2.32 -0.39 -13.65
CA ALA A 103 -2.98 0.49 -12.69
C ALA A 103 -3.28 1.87 -13.31
N GLN A 104 -2.33 2.44 -14.04
CA GLN A 104 -2.55 3.71 -14.73
C GLN A 104 -3.66 3.62 -15.78
N GLU A 105 -3.76 2.54 -16.56
CA GLU A 105 -4.86 2.40 -17.52
C GLU A 105 -6.23 2.25 -16.82
N ILE A 106 -6.30 1.47 -15.74
CA ILE A 106 -7.52 1.36 -14.93
C ILE A 106 -7.92 2.73 -14.35
N SER A 107 -6.95 3.53 -13.87
CA SER A 107 -7.22 4.86 -13.32
C SER A 107 -7.91 5.82 -14.30
N LYS A 108 -7.70 5.64 -15.61
CA LYS A 108 -8.31 6.48 -16.66
C LYS A 108 -9.77 6.10 -16.92
N ILE A 109 -10.11 4.82 -16.79
CA ILE A 109 -11.45 4.30 -17.08
C ILE A 109 -12.32 4.17 -15.81
N GLY A 110 -11.73 4.27 -14.63
CA GLY A 110 -12.38 4.02 -13.34
C GLY A 110 -12.41 2.53 -12.99
N VAL A 111 -12.94 2.17 -11.82
CA VAL A 111 -13.01 0.77 -11.33
C VAL A 111 -14.34 0.06 -11.65
N GLY A 112 -15.25 0.74 -12.35
CA GLY A 112 -16.57 0.23 -12.74
C GLY A 112 -16.60 -0.61 -14.03
N PHE A 113 -15.44 -0.95 -14.61
CA PHE A 113 -15.35 -1.72 -15.85
C PHE A 113 -15.61 -3.22 -15.64
N ASP A 114 -16.05 -3.91 -16.69
CA ASP A 114 -16.14 -5.38 -16.70
C ASP A 114 -14.79 -6.00 -17.08
N THR A 115 -14.20 -5.50 -18.18
CA THR A 115 -12.89 -5.93 -18.70
C THR A 115 -12.06 -4.76 -19.18
N ILE A 116 -10.74 -4.93 -19.18
CA ILE A 116 -9.75 -3.99 -19.74
C ILE A 116 -8.79 -4.75 -20.67
N THR A 117 -8.50 -4.19 -21.83
CA THR A 117 -7.46 -4.71 -22.73
C THR A 117 -6.15 -3.98 -22.49
N PHE A 118 -5.10 -4.72 -22.14
CA PHE A 118 -3.77 -4.18 -21.89
C PHE A 118 -2.72 -5.01 -22.65
N LYS A 119 -1.97 -4.37 -23.54
CA LYS A 119 -0.88 -5.01 -24.32
C LYS A 119 -1.26 -6.36 -24.97
N GLY A 120 -2.48 -6.47 -25.46
CA GLY A 120 -2.97 -7.66 -26.18
C GLY A 120 -3.64 -8.74 -25.33
N VAL A 121 -3.64 -8.61 -24.00
CA VAL A 121 -4.45 -9.45 -23.10
C VAL A 121 -5.70 -8.69 -22.65
N THR A 122 -6.84 -9.37 -22.62
CA THR A 122 -8.08 -8.87 -22.01
C THR A 122 -8.21 -9.45 -20.61
N LEU A 123 -8.32 -8.57 -19.62
CA LEU A 123 -8.38 -8.91 -18.20
C LEU A 123 -9.73 -8.50 -17.62
N ASP A 124 -10.37 -9.38 -16.87
CA ASP A 124 -11.54 -9.02 -16.07
C ASP A 124 -11.14 -8.31 -14.76
N LYS A 125 -12.16 -7.84 -14.02
CA LYS A 125 -11.98 -7.13 -12.75
C LYS A 125 -11.29 -7.98 -11.68
N ASN A 126 -11.58 -9.28 -11.58
CA ASN A 126 -11.01 -10.17 -10.58
C ASN A 126 -9.53 -10.44 -10.89
N GLN A 127 -9.19 -10.64 -12.17
CA GLN A 127 -7.81 -10.75 -12.62
C GLN A 127 -7.02 -9.48 -12.32
N CYS A 128 -7.62 -8.29 -12.53
CA CYS A 128 -6.99 -7.03 -12.15
C CYS A 128 -6.78 -6.94 -10.63
N LEU A 129 -7.78 -7.29 -9.83
CA LEU A 129 -7.67 -7.30 -8.36
C LEU A 129 -6.50 -8.19 -7.90
N TYR A 130 -6.38 -9.38 -8.47
CA TYR A 130 -5.28 -10.32 -8.19
C TYR A 130 -3.91 -9.76 -8.62
N ILE A 131 -3.77 -9.32 -9.87
CA ILE A 131 -2.51 -8.83 -10.44
C ILE A 131 -2.00 -7.62 -9.66
N LEU A 132 -2.88 -6.65 -9.35
CA LEU A 132 -2.48 -5.44 -8.62
C LEU A 132 -2.11 -5.75 -7.17
N SER A 133 -2.88 -6.60 -6.46
CA SER A 133 -2.57 -6.97 -5.08
C SER A 133 -1.27 -7.77 -4.98
N LYS A 134 -1.08 -8.81 -5.79
CA LYS A 134 0.18 -9.58 -5.84
C LYS A 134 1.35 -8.72 -6.28
N GLY A 135 1.14 -7.83 -7.24
CA GLY A 135 2.15 -6.89 -7.71
C GLY A 135 2.63 -5.91 -6.62
N ILE A 136 1.73 -5.39 -5.78
CA ILE A 136 2.11 -4.55 -4.63
C ILE A 136 3.05 -5.30 -3.69
N VAL A 137 2.73 -6.55 -3.35
CA VAL A 137 3.56 -7.39 -2.46
C VAL A 137 4.94 -7.67 -3.08
N MET A 138 4.98 -8.01 -4.37
CA MET A 138 6.24 -8.25 -5.08
C MET A 138 7.09 -6.99 -5.16
N ILE A 139 6.48 -5.82 -5.44
CA ILE A 139 7.16 -4.52 -5.43
C ILE A 139 7.72 -4.20 -4.04
N ASP A 140 6.93 -4.38 -2.98
CA ASP A 140 7.35 -4.08 -1.61
C ASP A 140 8.55 -4.94 -1.16
N SER A 141 8.55 -6.21 -1.56
CA SER A 141 9.61 -7.16 -1.24
C SER A 141 10.79 -7.16 -2.23
N GLY A 142 10.76 -6.30 -3.26
CA GLY A 142 11.79 -6.25 -4.30
C GLY A 142 11.85 -7.49 -5.21
N GLN A 143 10.79 -8.29 -5.24
CA GLN A 143 10.67 -9.46 -6.10
C GLN A 143 10.39 -9.05 -7.55
N THR A 144 11.03 -9.75 -8.48
CA THR A 144 10.83 -9.60 -9.92
C THR A 144 10.21 -10.87 -10.52
N GLY A 145 9.86 -10.83 -11.80
CA GLY A 145 9.27 -11.95 -12.52
C GLY A 145 7.83 -11.68 -12.96
N ASN A 146 7.09 -12.76 -13.18
CA ASN A 146 5.76 -12.72 -13.77
C ASN A 146 4.72 -13.26 -12.77
N ILE A 147 3.58 -12.58 -12.71
CA ILE A 147 2.40 -12.96 -11.93
C ILE A 147 1.52 -13.85 -12.83
N PRO A 148 1.12 -15.05 -12.41
CA PRO A 148 0.19 -15.86 -13.19
C PRO A 148 -1.11 -15.11 -13.45
N ILE A 149 -1.65 -15.22 -14.68
CA ILE A 149 -2.99 -14.72 -14.98
C ILE A 149 -3.95 -15.87 -14.71
N GLY A 150 -4.53 -15.89 -13.50
CA GLY A 150 -5.50 -16.90 -13.08
C GLY A 150 -6.91 -16.63 -13.59
N ASN A 151 -7.82 -17.56 -13.32
CA ASN A 151 -9.26 -17.34 -13.46
C ASN A 151 -9.87 -17.31 -12.06
N TYR A 152 -10.60 -16.26 -11.74
CA TYR A 152 -11.14 -16.04 -10.39
C TYR A 152 -12.62 -15.72 -10.46
N GLY A 153 -13.41 -16.48 -9.70
CA GLY A 153 -14.83 -16.24 -9.54
C GLY A 153 -15.14 -14.91 -8.85
N ASN A 154 -16.39 -14.46 -9.01
CA ASN A 154 -16.93 -13.30 -8.31
C ASN A 154 -17.04 -13.58 -6.79
N PRO A 155 -17.03 -12.52 -5.96
CA PRO A 155 -17.32 -12.66 -4.55
C PRO A 155 -18.76 -13.14 -4.34
N ASP A 156 -18.99 -14.05 -3.40
CA ASP A 156 -20.32 -14.61 -3.11
C ASP A 156 -21.27 -13.58 -2.46
N SER A 157 -20.73 -12.70 -1.64
CA SER A 157 -21.50 -11.70 -0.87
C SER A 157 -20.62 -10.51 -0.55
N PRO A 158 -20.28 -9.67 -1.55
CA PRO A 158 -19.38 -8.56 -1.35
C PRO A 158 -19.99 -7.52 -0.41
N PHE A 159 -19.18 -7.04 0.54
CA PHE A 159 -19.55 -5.91 1.37
C PHE A 159 -18.33 -5.08 1.73
N GLY A 160 -18.57 -3.92 2.33
CA GLY A 160 -17.53 -3.02 2.78
C GLY A 160 -17.92 -1.60 2.45
N THR A 161 -17.38 -0.66 3.21
CA THR A 161 -17.67 0.76 3.01
C THR A 161 -16.39 1.48 2.66
N ILE A 162 -16.51 2.42 1.74
CA ILE A 162 -15.47 3.41 1.58
C ILE A 162 -15.73 4.47 2.65
N THR A 163 -14.87 4.49 3.65
CA THR A 163 -14.76 5.66 4.53
C THR A 163 -13.45 6.34 4.19
N ALA A 164 -13.44 7.67 4.26
CA ALA A 164 -12.22 8.45 4.13
C ALA A 164 -11.22 8.00 5.21
N ALA A 165 -10.34 7.08 4.83
CA ALA A 165 -9.36 6.46 5.70
C ALA A 165 -7.97 6.76 5.13
N SER A 166 -7.07 7.19 6.01
CA SER A 166 -5.65 7.19 5.69
C SER A 166 -5.12 5.78 5.92
N ILE A 167 -4.76 5.10 4.83
CA ILE A 167 -4.23 3.74 4.87
C ILE A 167 -2.72 3.82 4.72
N THR A 168 -2.00 3.42 5.76
CA THR A 168 -0.54 3.38 5.78
C THR A 168 0.01 2.28 4.88
N LYS A 169 1.31 2.40 4.54
CA LYS A 169 2.03 1.39 3.77
C LYS A 169 1.89 -0.02 4.32
N SER A 170 2.12 -0.22 5.62
CA SER A 170 1.99 -1.55 6.23
C SER A 170 0.58 -2.12 6.09
N GLN A 171 -0.45 -1.27 6.20
CA GLN A 171 -1.84 -1.71 6.08
C GLN A 171 -2.21 -2.11 4.66
N TYR A 172 -1.94 -1.28 3.64
CA TYR A 172 -2.32 -1.66 2.27
C TYR A 172 -1.48 -2.83 1.74
N VAL A 173 -0.23 -3.01 2.21
CA VAL A 173 0.59 -4.19 1.87
C VAL A 173 0.01 -5.45 2.52
N ASP A 174 -0.36 -5.40 3.80
CA ASP A 174 -1.05 -6.51 4.48
C ASP A 174 -2.38 -6.87 3.79
N MET A 175 -3.19 -5.86 3.44
CA MET A 175 -4.43 -6.06 2.70
C MET A 175 -4.16 -6.70 1.33
N ALA A 176 -3.16 -6.21 0.59
CA ALA A 176 -2.77 -6.80 -0.69
C ALA A 176 -2.35 -8.26 -0.54
N GLN A 177 -1.55 -8.58 0.49
CA GLN A 177 -1.15 -9.94 0.81
C GLN A 177 -2.35 -10.85 1.06
N ARG A 178 -3.30 -10.42 1.90
CA ARG A 178 -4.49 -11.20 2.22
C ARG A 178 -5.42 -11.36 1.01
N THR A 179 -5.55 -10.34 0.17
CA THR A 179 -6.34 -10.41 -1.07
C THR A 179 -5.83 -11.51 -1.99
N HIS A 180 -4.56 -11.46 -2.42
CA HIS A 180 -4.06 -12.45 -3.39
C HIS A 180 -3.98 -13.85 -2.77
N SER A 181 -3.66 -13.96 -1.47
CA SER A 181 -3.64 -15.25 -0.77
C SER A 181 -5.03 -15.87 -0.68
N TRP A 182 -6.07 -15.08 -0.43
CA TRP A 182 -7.46 -15.57 -0.46
C TRP A 182 -7.81 -16.11 -1.84
N MET A 183 -7.49 -15.37 -2.89
CA MET A 183 -7.79 -15.74 -4.27
C MET A 183 -7.03 -17.01 -4.69
N ASP A 184 -5.75 -17.15 -4.31
CA ASP A 184 -4.95 -18.36 -4.54
C ASP A 184 -5.57 -19.59 -3.85
N ASN A 185 -6.14 -19.42 -2.65
CA ASN A 185 -6.71 -20.53 -1.87
C ASN A 185 -8.14 -20.90 -2.25
N ASN A 186 -8.96 -19.94 -2.69
CA ASN A 186 -10.39 -20.11 -2.90
C ASN A 186 -10.83 -20.05 -4.36
N GLY A 187 -9.97 -19.59 -5.27
CA GLY A 187 -10.30 -19.45 -6.70
C GLY A 187 -11.35 -18.38 -7.00
N LEU A 188 -11.65 -17.47 -6.07
CA LEU A 188 -12.59 -16.36 -6.22
C LEU A 188 -12.15 -15.13 -5.42
N SER A 189 -12.64 -13.96 -5.82
CA SER A 189 -12.39 -12.69 -5.13
C SER A 189 -12.97 -12.71 -3.70
N PRO A 190 -12.27 -12.14 -2.69
CA PRO A 190 -12.79 -12.07 -1.33
C PRO A 190 -14.08 -11.26 -1.27
N ASN A 191 -14.96 -11.54 -0.31
CA ASN A 191 -16.14 -10.70 -0.08
C ASN A 191 -15.77 -9.31 0.42
N TYR A 192 -14.68 -9.21 1.17
CA TYR A 192 -14.14 -7.99 1.74
C TYR A 192 -12.76 -8.26 2.33
N ILE A 193 -12.00 -7.20 2.61
CA ILE A 193 -10.76 -7.26 3.36
C ILE A 193 -10.77 -6.12 4.38
N GLY A 194 -10.70 -6.48 5.66
CA GLY A 194 -10.63 -5.52 6.77
C GLY A 194 -9.27 -4.86 6.88
N ILE A 195 -9.23 -3.72 7.57
CA ILE A 195 -7.98 -3.12 8.05
C ILE A 195 -7.69 -3.75 9.43
N SER A 196 -6.45 -4.21 9.66
CA SER A 196 -6.03 -4.82 10.93
C SER A 196 -5.86 -3.77 12.06
N VAL A 197 -6.86 -2.90 12.23
CA VAL A 197 -6.98 -1.86 13.25
C VAL A 197 -8.42 -1.85 13.73
N ALA A 198 -8.63 -1.95 15.04
CA ALA A 198 -9.96 -2.00 15.63
C ALA A 198 -10.81 -0.77 15.25
N GLY A 199 -12.07 -1.01 14.91
CA GLY A 199 -13.04 0.03 14.55
C GLY A 199 -12.92 0.59 13.12
N GLN A 200 -11.97 0.12 12.32
CA GLN A 200 -11.90 0.44 10.90
C GLN A 200 -12.86 -0.45 10.10
N PRO A 201 -13.54 0.08 9.06
CA PRO A 201 -14.44 -0.73 8.26
C PRO A 201 -13.70 -1.66 7.31
N ASP A 202 -14.43 -2.67 6.88
CA ASP A 202 -14.02 -3.57 5.81
C ASP A 202 -14.12 -2.91 4.44
N LEU A 203 -13.22 -3.27 3.53
CA LEU A 203 -13.23 -2.78 2.15
C LEU A 203 -13.78 -3.85 1.21
N SER A 204 -14.73 -3.45 0.36
CA SER A 204 -15.26 -4.28 -0.71
C SER A 204 -14.20 -4.55 -1.81
N PRO A 205 -14.39 -5.54 -2.68
CA PRO A 205 -13.48 -5.82 -3.80
C PRO A 205 -13.24 -4.62 -4.71
N GLU A 206 -14.27 -3.82 -4.96
CA GLU A 206 -14.15 -2.61 -5.77
C GLU A 206 -13.36 -1.52 -5.04
N SER A 207 -13.57 -1.37 -3.73
CA SER A 207 -12.79 -0.47 -2.88
C SER A 207 -11.32 -0.88 -2.80
N LEU A 208 -11.04 -2.19 -2.73
CA LEU A 208 -9.68 -2.74 -2.78
C LEU A 208 -9.02 -2.48 -4.13
N LEU A 209 -9.74 -2.71 -5.23
CA LEU A 209 -9.25 -2.41 -6.56
C LEU A 209 -8.88 -0.93 -6.68
N ASN A 210 -9.74 -0.03 -6.20
CA ASN A 210 -9.46 1.42 -6.18
C ASN A 210 -8.23 1.78 -5.32
N LEU A 211 -8.12 1.20 -4.12
CA LEU A 211 -6.95 1.37 -3.25
C LEU A 211 -5.66 0.97 -3.99
N TYR A 212 -5.62 -0.23 -4.59
CA TYR A 212 -4.43 -0.74 -5.26
C TYR A 212 -4.07 0.06 -6.51
N VAL A 213 -5.07 0.50 -7.28
CA VAL A 213 -4.87 1.42 -8.42
C VAL A 213 -4.22 2.72 -7.95
N ASN A 214 -4.69 3.30 -6.84
CA ASN A 214 -4.13 4.53 -6.29
C ASN A 214 -2.68 4.34 -5.82
N VAL A 215 -2.41 3.28 -5.03
CA VAL A 215 -1.06 2.90 -4.58
C VAL A 215 -0.09 2.78 -5.77
N LEU A 216 -0.47 2.03 -6.79
CA LEU A 216 0.39 1.73 -7.93
C LEU A 216 0.56 2.91 -8.89
N THR A 217 -0.44 3.79 -8.99
CA THR A 217 -0.33 5.03 -9.76
C THR A 217 0.63 6.02 -9.09
N GLN A 218 0.60 6.12 -7.75
CA GLN A 218 1.59 6.91 -7.01
C GLN A 218 2.99 6.29 -7.11
N TYR A 219 3.10 4.97 -6.96
CA TYR A 219 4.37 4.26 -7.17
C TYR A 219 4.97 4.55 -8.55
N LYS A 220 4.15 4.57 -9.60
CA LYS A 220 4.62 4.86 -10.96
C LYS A 220 5.24 6.26 -11.08
N SER A 221 4.72 7.26 -10.38
CA SER A 221 5.21 8.64 -10.47
C SER A 221 6.42 8.90 -9.58
N THR A 222 6.53 8.21 -8.45
CA THR A 222 7.58 8.47 -7.45
C THR A 222 8.68 7.40 -7.41
N ASN A 223 8.45 6.25 -8.05
CA ASN A 223 9.27 5.04 -7.93
C ASN A 223 9.40 4.53 -6.47
N GLN A 224 8.46 4.91 -5.59
CA GLN A 224 8.40 4.50 -4.19
C GLN A 224 6.95 4.24 -3.79
N LEU A 225 6.71 3.14 -3.07
CA LEU A 225 5.38 2.87 -2.53
C LEU A 225 5.00 4.00 -1.54
N PRO A 226 3.81 4.61 -1.69
CA PRO A 226 3.45 5.79 -0.91
C PRO A 226 3.37 5.46 0.59
N PRO A 227 3.84 6.31 1.49
CA PRO A 227 3.78 6.04 2.94
C PRO A 227 2.34 5.91 3.44
N THR A 228 1.41 6.62 2.80
CA THR A 228 -0.03 6.60 3.07
C THR A 228 -0.82 6.85 1.78
N VAL A 229 -2.02 6.28 1.68
CA VAL A 229 -2.99 6.56 0.62
C VAL A 229 -4.32 6.92 1.25
N ILE A 230 -5.02 7.88 0.63
CA ILE A 230 -6.39 8.26 1.00
C ILE A 230 -7.33 7.72 -0.08
N ILE A 231 -8.37 7.01 0.34
CA ILE A 231 -9.47 6.59 -0.52
C ILE A 231 -10.65 7.55 -0.27
N PRO A 232 -11.19 8.23 -1.30
CA PRO A 232 -12.27 9.20 -1.16
C PRO A 232 -13.62 8.56 -0.82
#